data_AF-A0A7V7DTL7-F1
#
_entry.id   AF-A0A7V7DTL7-F1
#
_cell.length_a   1.000
_cell.length_b   1.000
_cell.length_c   1.000
_cell.angle_alpha   90.00
_cell.angle_beta   90.00
_cell.angle_gamma   90.00
#
_symmetry.space_group_name_H-M   'P 1'
#
loop_
_entity.id
_entity.type
_entity.pdbx_description
1 polymer ?
#
loop_
_entity_poly.entity_id
_entity_poly.type
_entity_poly.pdbx_seq_one_letter_code
_entity_poly.pdbx_strand_id
1 'polypeptide(L)'
;MDTKWGRMVVAVLLAVSLLTAGHVFAGADDLAKQADKIIRDAEKKMYSGKNAEADVLLNEAAVLIEQGKAEDPDNKKILQTEKKFTRIRTNVDKKLGKTESSASSSEQKLPPKPQPKAMSSKSSGPAATKTSGGDKLPSGVKKRLKDIDRL
;
A
#
# COMPACT_ATOMS: atom_id res chain seq x y z
N MET A 1 -51.87 36.76 -19.38
CA MET A 1 -50.61 36.43 -18.67
C MET A 1 -51.00 36.02 -17.26
N ASP A 2 -51.28 34.74 -17.11
CA ASP A 2 -52.13 34.25 -16.04
C ASP A 2 -51.28 33.96 -14.80
N THR A 3 -51.41 34.84 -13.79
CA THR A 3 -50.65 34.82 -12.53
C THR A 3 -50.82 33.53 -11.71
N LYS A 4 -51.74 32.64 -12.10
CA LYS A 4 -51.86 31.29 -11.54
C LYS A 4 -50.72 30.36 -11.96
N TRP A 5 -50.22 30.46 -13.20
CA TRP A 5 -49.16 29.59 -13.71
C TRP A 5 -47.80 29.92 -13.09
N GLY A 6 -47.43 31.20 -13.02
CA GLY A 6 -46.19 31.64 -12.38
C GLY A 6 -46.11 31.27 -10.90
N ARG A 7 -47.23 31.33 -10.16
CA ARG A 7 -47.29 30.93 -8.74
C ARG A 7 -47.11 29.44 -8.53
N MET A 8 -47.59 28.60 -9.45
CA MET A 8 -47.34 27.14 -9.42
C MET A 8 -45.87 26.81 -9.71
N VAL A 9 -45.24 27.46 -10.70
CA VAL A 9 -43.81 27.26 -11.01
C VAL A 9 -42.92 27.69 -9.85
N VAL A 10 -43.21 28.82 -9.21
CA VAL A 10 -42.48 29.29 -8.01
C VAL A 10 -42.68 28.35 -6.80
N ALA A 11 -43.89 27.81 -6.60
CA ALA A 11 -44.15 26.85 -5.52
C ALA A 11 -43.37 25.53 -5.72
N VAL A 12 -43.29 25.02 -6.95
CA VAL A 12 -42.51 23.81 -7.26
C VAL A 12 -41.00 24.06 -7.08
N LEU A 13 -40.47 25.22 -7.51
CA LEU A 13 -39.07 25.59 -7.29
C LEU A 13 -38.71 25.73 -5.79
N LEU A 14 -39.61 26.26 -4.97
CA LEU A 14 -39.42 26.35 -3.52
C LEU A 14 -39.53 24.99 -2.81
N ALA A 15 -40.37 24.08 -3.31
CA ALA A 15 -40.50 22.73 -2.74
C ALA A 15 -39.23 21.86 -2.97
N VAL A 16 -38.53 22.05 -4.10
CA VAL A 16 -37.27 21.33 -4.38
C VAL A 16 -36.10 21.84 -3.54
N SER A 17 -36.14 23.10 -3.08
CA SER A 17 -35.06 23.73 -2.31
C SER A 17 -34.98 23.31 -0.83
N LEU A 18 -35.95 22.54 -0.31
CA LEU A 18 -36.03 22.17 1.12
C LEU A 18 -35.60 20.74 1.44
N LEU A 19 -35.15 19.95 0.45
CA LEU A 19 -34.74 18.55 0.64
C LEU A 19 -33.23 18.35 0.89
N THR A 20 -32.54 19.38 1.39
CA THR A 20 -31.12 19.33 1.80
C THR A 20 -30.92 19.49 3.31
N ALA A 21 -31.98 19.30 4.11
CA ALA A 21 -31.89 19.28 5.56
C ALA A 21 -31.43 17.89 6.07
N GLY A 22 -30.17 17.78 6.49
CA GLY A 22 -29.76 16.72 7.43
C GLY A 22 -29.25 15.41 6.85
N HIS A 23 -28.40 15.43 5.82
CA HIS A 23 -27.38 14.38 5.76
C HIS A 23 -26.31 14.70 6.81
N VAL A 24 -26.23 13.87 7.86
CA VAL A 24 -25.03 13.81 8.70
C VAL A 24 -23.95 13.18 7.84
N PHE A 25 -23.22 14.02 7.09
CA PHE A 25 -22.01 13.57 6.42
C PHE A 25 -21.07 13.02 7.49
N ALA A 26 -20.67 11.76 7.33
CA ALA A 26 -19.55 11.22 8.10
C ALA A 26 -18.35 12.08 7.73
N GLY A 27 -17.75 12.76 8.70
CA GLY A 27 -16.70 13.72 8.40
C GLY A 27 -15.48 13.05 7.74
N ALA A 28 -14.63 13.83 7.09
CA ALA A 28 -13.43 13.33 6.39
C ALA A 28 -12.58 12.36 7.24
N ASP A 29 -12.53 12.55 8.56
CA ASP A 29 -11.91 11.64 9.51
C ASP A 29 -12.58 10.26 9.63
N ASP A 30 -13.91 10.18 9.56
CA ASP A 30 -14.69 8.93 9.59
C ASP A 30 -14.74 8.25 8.23
N LEU A 31 -14.78 9.02 7.13
CA LEU A 31 -14.57 8.50 5.78
C LEU A 31 -13.16 7.88 5.66
N ALA A 32 -12.12 8.54 6.18
CA ALA A 32 -10.76 8.00 6.21
C ALA A 32 -10.65 6.68 7.00
N LYS A 33 -11.35 6.56 8.14
CA LYS A 33 -11.41 5.32 8.94
C LYS A 33 -12.11 4.18 8.21
N GLN A 34 -13.26 4.47 7.58
CA GLN A 34 -14.02 3.48 6.82
C GLN A 34 -13.20 2.97 5.62
N ALA A 35 -12.60 3.88 4.86
CA ALA A 35 -11.69 3.56 3.77
C ALA A 35 -10.47 2.74 4.25
N ASP A 36 -9.80 3.10 5.36
CA ASP A 36 -8.68 2.29 5.87
C ASP A 36 -9.12 0.86 6.24
N LYS A 37 -10.29 0.70 6.89
CA LYS A 37 -10.82 -0.63 7.22
C LYS A 37 -11.03 -1.46 5.95
N ILE A 38 -11.68 -0.89 4.94
CA ILE A 38 -11.95 -1.57 3.66
C ILE A 38 -10.64 -1.93 2.96
N ILE A 39 -9.65 -1.03 2.92
CA ILE A 39 -8.32 -1.31 2.34
C ILE A 39 -7.62 -2.46 3.09
N ARG A 40 -7.73 -2.53 4.42
CA ARG A 40 -7.17 -3.65 5.21
C ARG A 40 -7.88 -4.96 4.92
N ASP A 41 -9.19 -4.93 4.70
CA ASP A 41 -9.94 -6.13 4.34
C ASP A 41 -9.63 -6.56 2.90
N ALA A 42 -9.46 -5.63 1.95
CA ALA A 42 -8.96 -5.88 0.60
C ALA A 42 -7.53 -6.48 0.61
N GLU A 43 -6.63 -5.94 1.44
CA GLU A 43 -5.27 -6.43 1.61
C GLU A 43 -5.26 -7.89 2.10
N LYS A 44 -6.08 -8.25 3.09
CA LYS A 44 -6.26 -9.65 3.53
C LYS A 44 -6.76 -10.55 2.39
N LYS A 45 -7.73 -10.08 1.61
CA LYS A 45 -8.29 -10.83 0.45
C LYS A 45 -7.23 -11.07 -0.62
N MET A 46 -6.43 -10.06 -0.95
CA MET A 46 -5.29 -10.14 -1.88
C MET A 46 -4.22 -11.15 -1.42
N TYR A 47 -3.88 -11.17 -0.12
CA TYR A 47 -2.98 -12.18 0.44
C TYR A 47 -3.60 -13.59 0.47
N SER A 48 -4.92 -13.68 0.57
CA SER A 48 -5.68 -14.94 0.47
C SER A 48 -5.95 -15.40 -0.98
N GLY A 49 -5.33 -14.76 -1.99
CA GLY A 49 -5.53 -15.06 -3.41
C GLY A 49 -6.86 -14.57 -4.01
N LYS A 50 -7.74 -13.99 -3.20
CA LYS A 50 -9.07 -13.46 -3.59
C LYS A 50 -8.95 -12.07 -4.23
N ASN A 51 -8.17 -11.98 -5.30
CA ASN A 51 -7.77 -10.69 -5.90
C ASN A 51 -8.95 -9.92 -6.49
N ALA A 52 -9.96 -10.61 -7.05
CA ALA A 52 -11.18 -9.96 -7.54
C ALA A 52 -12.05 -9.38 -6.40
N GLU A 53 -12.17 -10.08 -5.26
CA GLU A 53 -12.84 -9.53 -4.07
C GLU A 53 -12.07 -8.30 -3.53
N ALA A 54 -10.72 -8.33 -3.58
CA ALA A 54 -9.89 -7.19 -3.20
C ALA A 54 -10.07 -5.99 -4.15
N ASP A 55 -10.22 -6.21 -5.46
CA ASP A 55 -10.46 -5.16 -6.46
C ASP A 55 -11.77 -4.41 -6.19
N VAL A 56 -12.86 -5.14 -5.91
CA VAL A 56 -14.17 -4.58 -5.55
C VAL A 56 -14.07 -3.72 -4.28
N LEU A 57 -13.47 -4.25 -3.21
CA LEU A 57 -13.28 -3.50 -1.96
C LEU A 57 -12.41 -2.24 -2.17
N LEU A 58 -11.40 -2.30 -3.04
CA LEU A 58 -10.61 -1.10 -3.37
C LEU A 58 -11.42 -0.06 -4.15
N ASN A 59 -12.32 -0.47 -5.06
CA ASN A 59 -13.21 0.47 -5.73
C ASN A 59 -14.15 1.17 -4.73
N GLU A 60 -14.67 0.45 -3.73
CA GLU A 60 -15.47 1.02 -2.63
C GLU A 60 -14.65 2.01 -1.77
N ALA A 61 -13.41 1.65 -1.41
CA ALA A 61 -12.52 2.55 -0.67
C ALA A 61 -12.15 3.81 -1.46
N ALA A 62 -12.05 3.73 -2.79
CA ALA A 62 -11.77 4.89 -3.64
C ALA A 62 -12.88 5.94 -3.54
N VAL A 63 -14.15 5.53 -3.57
CA VAL A 63 -15.32 6.44 -3.42
C VAL A 63 -15.28 7.17 -2.08
N LEU A 64 -14.97 6.47 -0.99
CA LEU A 64 -14.86 7.08 0.35
C LEU A 64 -13.67 8.06 0.46
N ILE A 65 -12.56 7.77 -0.22
CA ILE A 65 -11.41 8.69 -0.31
C ILE A 65 -11.81 9.93 -1.10
N GLU A 66 -12.48 9.80 -2.25
CA GLU A 66 -12.95 10.93 -3.05
C GLU A 66 -13.96 11.81 -2.29
N GLN A 67 -14.91 11.20 -1.58
CA GLN A 67 -15.84 11.91 -0.70
C GLN A 67 -15.09 12.68 0.40
N GLY A 68 -14.12 12.05 1.07
CA GLY A 68 -13.34 12.71 2.11
C GLY A 68 -12.43 13.82 1.58
N LYS A 69 -11.90 13.70 0.35
CA LYS A 69 -11.14 14.77 -0.33
C LYS A 69 -12.04 15.93 -0.77
N ALA A 70 -13.30 15.67 -1.09
CA ALA A 70 -14.28 16.71 -1.42
C ALA A 70 -14.74 17.51 -0.19
N GLU A 71 -14.69 16.90 1.01
CA GLU A 71 -15.01 17.55 2.28
C GLU A 71 -13.81 18.29 2.90
N ASP A 72 -12.64 17.64 2.99
CA ASP A 72 -11.39 18.23 3.51
C ASP A 72 -10.18 17.69 2.71
N PRO A 73 -9.70 18.42 1.68
CA PRO A 73 -8.62 17.97 0.82
C PRO A 73 -7.24 17.93 1.53
N ASP A 74 -7.07 18.70 2.61
CA ASP A 74 -5.84 18.75 3.40
C ASP A 74 -5.86 17.76 4.58
N ASN A 75 -6.92 16.95 4.71
CA ASN A 75 -7.08 15.99 5.79
C ASN A 75 -5.93 14.97 5.80
N LYS A 76 -5.11 15.02 6.87
CA LYS A 76 -3.94 14.14 7.01
C LYS A 76 -4.29 12.65 7.03
N LYS A 77 -5.49 12.26 7.47
CA LYS A 77 -5.91 10.85 7.48
C LYS A 77 -6.29 10.40 6.07
N ILE A 78 -7.08 11.19 5.34
CA ILE A 78 -7.40 10.93 3.93
C ILE A 78 -6.11 10.78 3.09
N LEU A 79 -5.16 11.71 3.21
CA LEU A 79 -3.88 11.65 2.48
C LEU A 79 -3.01 10.44 2.86
N GLN A 80 -3.13 9.90 4.08
CA GLN A 80 -2.45 8.67 4.48
C GLN A 80 -3.16 7.43 3.93
N THR A 81 -4.49 7.41 3.99
CA THR A 81 -5.34 6.35 3.46
C THR A 81 -5.21 6.23 1.94
N GLU A 82 -5.14 7.35 1.20
CA GLU A 82 -4.89 7.40 -0.24
C GLU A 82 -3.53 6.78 -0.62
N LYS A 83 -2.45 7.12 0.09
CA LYS A 83 -1.12 6.51 -0.12
C LYS A 83 -1.14 4.99 0.08
N LYS A 84 -1.92 4.51 1.06
CA LYS A 84 -2.09 3.09 1.32
C LYS A 84 -2.93 2.41 0.24
N PHE A 85 -4.05 3.01 -0.16
CA PHE A 85 -4.90 2.57 -1.27
C PHE A 85 -4.07 2.33 -2.53
N THR A 86 -3.29 3.32 -2.98
CA THR A 86 -2.47 3.23 -4.20
C THR A 86 -1.47 2.06 -4.15
N ARG A 87 -0.85 1.82 -2.98
CA ARG A 87 0.07 0.69 -2.79
C ARG A 87 -0.64 -0.66 -2.91
N ILE A 88 -1.81 -0.83 -2.28
CA ILE A 88 -2.55 -2.10 -2.33
C ILE A 88 -3.16 -2.30 -3.73
N ARG A 89 -3.69 -1.24 -4.36
CA ARG A 89 -4.23 -1.30 -5.72
C ARG A 89 -3.19 -1.72 -6.74
N THR A 90 -2.00 -1.11 -6.72
CA THR A 90 -0.86 -1.54 -7.55
C THR A 90 -0.54 -3.04 -7.40
N ASN A 91 -0.67 -3.60 -6.20
CA ASN A 91 -0.40 -5.02 -5.96
C ASN A 91 -1.56 -5.92 -6.45
N VAL A 92 -2.81 -5.49 -6.28
CA VAL A 92 -4.00 -6.19 -6.80
C VAL A 92 -4.00 -6.20 -8.33
N ASP A 93 -3.72 -5.07 -8.97
CA ASP A 93 -3.69 -4.96 -10.44
C ASP A 93 -2.61 -5.86 -11.06
N LYS A 94 -1.41 -5.91 -10.44
CA LYS A 94 -0.34 -6.88 -10.80
C LYS A 94 -0.80 -8.33 -10.67
N LYS A 95 -1.54 -8.66 -9.61
CA LYS A 95 -2.07 -10.00 -9.34
C LYS A 95 -3.26 -10.40 -10.22
N LEU A 96 -3.94 -9.42 -10.83
CA LEU A 96 -5.02 -9.61 -11.80
C LEU A 96 -4.55 -9.57 -13.26
N GLY A 97 -3.26 -9.31 -13.51
CA GLY A 97 -2.73 -9.13 -14.87
C GLY A 97 -3.20 -7.84 -15.56
N LYS A 98 -3.80 -6.89 -14.80
CA LYS A 98 -4.31 -5.62 -15.33
C LYS A 98 -3.19 -4.64 -15.71
N THR A 99 -1.99 -4.81 -15.17
CA THR A 99 -0.80 -4.08 -15.63
C THR A 99 -0.22 -4.75 -16.87
N GLU A 100 -0.60 -4.27 -18.04
CA GLU A 100 0.24 -4.46 -19.22
C GLU A 100 1.63 -3.85 -18.97
N SER A 101 2.67 -4.59 -19.37
CA SER A 101 4.05 -4.13 -19.53
C SER A 101 4.61 -3.19 -18.45
N SER A 102 4.80 -3.71 -17.24
CA SER A 102 5.98 -3.36 -16.43
C SER A 102 6.96 -4.52 -16.45
N ALA A 103 7.72 -4.60 -17.53
CA ALA A 103 8.85 -5.50 -17.67
C ALA A 103 9.94 -5.18 -16.62
N SER A 104 9.80 -5.79 -15.46
CA SER A 104 10.90 -6.11 -14.56
C SER A 104 10.64 -7.47 -13.94
N SER A 105 10.46 -8.47 -14.82
CA SER A 105 11.01 -9.78 -14.50
C SER A 105 12.50 -9.53 -14.31
N SER A 106 12.97 -9.62 -13.07
CA SER A 106 14.38 -9.75 -12.78
C SER A 106 14.81 -11.12 -13.31
N GLU A 107 15.03 -11.19 -14.62
CA GLU A 107 15.75 -12.25 -15.31
C GLU A 107 17.15 -12.25 -14.72
N GLN A 108 17.30 -12.93 -13.59
CA GLN A 108 18.50 -12.95 -12.80
C GLN A 108 19.50 -13.85 -13.53
N LYS A 109 20.08 -13.30 -14.60
CA LYS A 109 21.10 -13.91 -15.43
C LYS A 109 22.23 -14.34 -14.52
N LEU A 110 22.22 -15.62 -14.18
CA LEU A 110 23.18 -16.26 -13.29
C LEU A 110 24.58 -15.82 -13.72
N PRO A 111 25.43 -15.30 -12.81
CA PRO A 111 26.82 -15.02 -13.16
C PRO A 111 27.42 -16.33 -13.68
N PRO A 112 28.16 -16.30 -14.81
CA PRO A 112 28.65 -17.52 -15.44
C PRO A 112 29.50 -18.29 -14.44
N LYS A 113 29.11 -19.55 -14.21
CA LYS A 113 29.80 -20.47 -13.31
C LYS A 113 31.28 -20.52 -13.70
N PRO A 114 32.23 -20.16 -12.82
CA PRO A 114 33.65 -20.14 -13.18
C PRO A 114 34.08 -21.53 -13.61
N GLN A 115 34.52 -21.65 -14.87
CA GLN A 115 35.02 -22.90 -15.42
C GLN A 115 36.34 -23.27 -14.72
N PRO A 116 36.50 -24.51 -14.23
CA PRO A 116 37.74 -24.92 -13.58
C PRO A 116 38.85 -25.08 -14.64
N LYS A 117 39.83 -24.18 -14.62
CA LYS A 117 41.12 -24.44 -15.28
C LYS A 117 41.95 -25.37 -14.40
N ALA A 118 42.20 -26.58 -14.88
CA ALA A 118 42.93 -27.61 -14.16
C ALA A 118 44.44 -27.58 -14.46
N MET A 119 45.26 -27.70 -13.40
CA MET A 119 46.72 -28.02 -13.42
C MET A 119 47.61 -26.93 -14.06
N SER A 120 48.86 -26.65 -13.66
CA SER A 120 49.77 -27.16 -12.61
C SER A 120 50.90 -26.10 -12.40
N SER A 121 51.83 -26.10 -11.42
CA SER A 121 52.18 -27.02 -10.32
C SER A 121 53.04 -26.30 -9.23
N LYS A 122 53.61 -27.08 -8.30
CA LYS A 122 54.86 -26.87 -7.52
C LYS A 122 54.80 -26.18 -6.13
N SER A 123 54.66 -27.07 -5.14
CA SER A 123 54.85 -26.98 -3.68
C SER A 123 56.08 -26.22 -3.15
N SER A 124 55.89 -25.53 -2.01
CA SER A 124 56.68 -25.66 -0.76
C SER A 124 55.87 -25.08 0.43
N GLY A 125 55.77 -25.78 1.58
CA GLY A 125 55.09 -25.31 2.81
C GLY A 125 56.08 -24.70 3.83
N PRO A 126 55.81 -24.67 5.16
CA PRO A 126 54.54 -24.96 5.87
C PRO A 126 54.16 -23.92 6.99
N ALA A 127 52.95 -24.08 7.55
CA ALA A 127 52.52 -23.72 8.93
C ALA A 127 52.30 -22.25 9.41
N ALA A 128 51.22 -22.12 10.22
CA ALA A 128 51.07 -21.28 11.43
C ALA A 128 50.71 -19.76 11.36
N THR A 129 49.40 -19.48 11.55
CA THR A 129 48.79 -18.51 12.50
C THR A 129 49.11 -16.99 12.54
N LYS A 130 47.99 -16.22 12.65
CA LYS A 130 47.61 -15.26 13.75
C LYS A 130 47.54 -13.73 13.46
N THR A 131 46.30 -13.21 13.62
CA THR A 131 45.91 -11.87 14.18
C THR A 131 46.39 -10.58 13.46
N SER A 132 45.76 -9.40 13.58
CA SER A 132 44.55 -8.89 14.28
C SER A 132 44.10 -7.57 13.61
N GLY A 133 42.84 -7.14 13.81
CA GLY A 133 42.50 -5.71 13.69
C GLY A 133 41.08 -5.38 13.21
N GLY A 134 40.09 -5.33 14.13
CA GLY A 134 38.79 -4.73 13.80
C GLY A 134 37.55 -5.23 14.54
N ASP A 135 37.57 -5.33 15.87
CA ASP A 135 36.44 -5.78 16.69
C ASP A 135 35.16 -4.92 16.58
N LYS A 136 34.32 -5.22 15.57
CA LYS A 136 32.93 -4.75 15.49
C LYS A 136 31.99 -5.89 15.11
N LEU A 137 31.53 -6.60 16.15
CA LEU A 137 30.36 -7.50 16.07
C LEU A 137 29.18 -6.77 15.39
N PRO A 138 28.49 -7.39 14.43
CA PRO A 138 27.38 -6.76 13.70
C PRO A 138 26.24 -6.37 14.63
N SER A 139 25.49 -5.33 14.24
CA SER A 139 24.64 -4.51 15.12
C SER A 139 23.53 -5.24 15.90
N GLY A 140 23.16 -6.46 15.53
CA GLY A 140 22.22 -7.30 16.29
C GLY A 140 22.85 -8.23 17.34
N VAL A 141 24.15 -8.55 17.24
CA VAL A 141 24.78 -9.62 18.04
C VAL A 141 25.05 -9.19 19.47
N LYS A 142 25.48 -7.93 19.69
CA LYS A 142 25.74 -7.40 21.05
C LYS A 142 24.49 -7.38 21.94
N LYS A 143 23.30 -7.19 21.36
CA LYS A 143 22.04 -7.22 22.12
C LYS A 143 21.71 -8.65 22.56
N ARG A 144 21.76 -9.60 21.62
CA ARG A 144 21.50 -11.03 21.88
C ARG A 144 22.41 -11.61 22.98
N LEU A 145 23.70 -11.27 22.99
CA LEU A 145 24.62 -11.69 24.05
C LEU A 145 24.18 -11.18 25.44
N LYS A 146 23.73 -9.92 25.53
CA LYS A 146 23.30 -9.32 26.79
C LYS A 146 21.94 -9.82 27.30
N ASP A 147 21.11 -10.36 26.41
CA ASP A 147 19.84 -10.97 26.78
C ASP A 147 20.01 -12.44 27.25
N ILE A 148 21.07 -13.14 26.82
CA ILE A 148 21.41 -14.51 27.25
C ILE A 148 22.04 -14.54 28.65
N ASP A 149 22.89 -13.55 28.97
CA ASP A 149 23.59 -13.41 30.27
C ASP A 149 22.63 -13.06 31.45
N ARG A 150 21.33 -12.91 31.17
CA ARG A 150 20.31 -12.42 32.10
C ARG A 150 19.24 -13.47 32.45
N LEU A 151 19.50 -14.73 32.09
CA LEU A 151 18.75 -15.94 32.43
C LEU A 151 19.48 -16.74 33.51
#